data_AF-A0A960MPQ5-F1
#
_entry.id   AF-A0A960MPQ5-F1
#
_cell.length_a   1.000
_cell.length_b   1.000
_cell.length_c   1.000
_cell.angle_alpha   90.00
_cell.angle_beta   90.00
_cell.angle_gamma   90.00
#
_symmetry.space_group_name_H-M   'P 1'
#
loop_
_entity.id
_entity.type
_entity.pdbx_description
1 polymer ?
#
loop_
_entity_poly.entity_id
_entity_poly.type
_entity_poly.pdbx_seq_one_letter_code
_entity_poly.pdbx_strand_id
1 'polypeptide(L)'
;MKKWIEALRPNPFEKLLRKVAAENKRRFLVVWNRGLGDIPLGLYALVHRIRSFIPRASVIFLTRKDLADAFSMLEEVQVIVGENWERGKPIAIDETLKKHDLSPNMFDVILEKPDPTRWLKWQLGTLTPKLRWNEAWDTLVDRYELDPKETYIGCHVQSETAELYGYKKDW
;
A
#
# COMPACT_ATOMS: atom_id res chain seq x y z
N MET A 1 3.46 -28.17 -11.96
CA MET A 1 2.58 -28.82 -10.97
C MET A 1 2.20 -27.96 -9.76
N LYS A 2 3.14 -27.37 -8.98
CA LYS A 2 2.80 -26.58 -7.76
C LYS A 2 1.82 -25.40 -7.95
N LYS A 3 1.95 -24.61 -9.03
CA LYS A 3 1.09 -23.43 -9.30
C LYS A 3 -0.40 -23.74 -9.47
N TRP A 4 -0.75 -24.90 -10.01
CA TRP A 4 -2.14 -25.30 -10.27
C TRP A 4 -2.87 -25.71 -8.98
N ILE A 5 -2.16 -26.37 -8.06
CA ILE A 5 -2.69 -26.75 -6.75
C ILE A 5 -2.94 -25.50 -5.89
N GLU A 6 -2.10 -24.48 -6.00
CA GLU A 6 -2.28 -23.23 -5.25
C GLU A 6 -3.50 -22.41 -5.70
N ALA A 7 -3.87 -22.48 -6.98
CA ALA A 7 -5.04 -21.80 -7.53
C ALA A 7 -6.37 -22.39 -7.01
N LEU A 8 -6.37 -23.68 -6.63
CA LEU A 8 -7.54 -24.38 -6.09
C LEU A 8 -7.68 -24.24 -4.57
N ARG A 9 -6.65 -23.75 -3.87
CA ARG A 9 -6.71 -23.55 -2.42
C ARG A 9 -7.56 -22.31 -2.09
N PRO A 10 -8.39 -22.36 -1.03
CA PRO A 10 -9.13 -21.20 -0.56
C PRO A 10 -8.21 -19.99 -0.36
N ASN A 11 -8.72 -18.79 -0.67
CA ASN A 11 -7.96 -17.56 -0.52
C ASN A 11 -7.48 -17.43 0.95
N PRO A 12 -6.15 -17.48 1.20
CA PRO A 12 -5.63 -17.48 2.57
C PRO A 12 -5.96 -16.19 3.32
N PHE A 13 -6.11 -15.08 2.59
CA PHE A 13 -6.50 -13.80 3.18
C PHE A 13 -7.94 -13.83 3.69
N GLU A 14 -8.88 -14.37 2.92
CA GLU A 14 -10.27 -14.48 3.38
C GLU A 14 -10.40 -15.44 4.57
N LYS A 15 -9.63 -16.54 4.58
CA LYS A 15 -9.57 -17.44 5.73
C LYS A 15 -9.09 -16.69 6.99
N LEU A 16 -8.06 -15.85 6.86
CA LEU A 16 -7.59 -14.99 7.93
C LEU A 16 -8.69 -14.01 8.37
N LEU A 17 -9.33 -13.30 7.45
CA LEU A 17 -10.37 -12.31 7.78
C LEU A 17 -11.56 -12.94 8.51
N ARG A 18 -12.02 -14.12 8.09
CA ARG A 18 -13.09 -14.85 8.79
C ARG A 18 -12.71 -15.20 10.23
N LYS A 19 -11.47 -15.67 10.43
CA LYS A 19 -10.96 -15.97 11.78
C LYS A 19 -10.91 -14.71 12.65
N VAL A 20 -10.32 -13.63 12.12
CA VAL A 20 -10.15 -12.36 12.83
C VAL A 20 -11.51 -11.73 13.17
N ALA A 21 -12.47 -11.80 12.25
CA ALA A 21 -13.85 -11.37 12.48
C ALA A 21 -14.53 -12.17 13.60
N ALA A 22 -14.37 -13.50 13.61
CA ALA A 22 -14.92 -14.36 14.67
C ALA A 22 -14.28 -14.07 16.05
N GLU A 23 -13.03 -13.61 16.08
CA GLU A 23 -12.31 -13.22 17.29
C GLU A 23 -12.57 -11.75 17.69
N ASN A 24 -13.45 -11.01 16.99
CA ASN A 24 -13.73 -9.58 17.21
C ASN A 24 -12.48 -8.67 17.15
N LYS A 25 -11.44 -9.11 16.43
CA LYS A 25 -10.20 -8.37 16.22
C LYS A 25 -10.37 -7.37 15.09
N ARG A 26 -9.73 -6.19 15.20
CA ARG A 26 -10.00 -5.07 14.28
C ARG A 26 -8.81 -4.17 13.97
N ARG A 27 -7.67 -4.33 14.63
CA ARG A 27 -6.48 -3.48 14.46
C ARG A 27 -5.47 -4.17 13.55
N PHE A 28 -5.29 -3.63 12.36
CA PHE A 28 -4.40 -4.18 11.33
C PHE A 28 -3.19 -3.28 11.13
N LEU A 29 -1.99 -3.87 11.18
CA LEU A 29 -0.77 -3.28 10.65
C LEU A 29 -0.47 -3.94 9.31
N VAL A 30 -0.30 -3.14 8.26
CA VAL A 30 0.03 -3.62 6.91
C VAL A 30 1.39 -3.06 6.52
N VAL A 31 2.35 -3.94 6.31
CA VAL A 31 3.72 -3.55 6.00
C VAL A 31 3.89 -3.50 4.49
N TRP A 32 4.37 -2.37 3.98
CA TRP A 32 4.58 -2.18 2.55
C TRP A 32 5.86 -1.42 2.21
N ASN A 33 6.81 -2.12 1.59
CA ASN A 33 8.07 -1.56 1.10
C ASN A 33 8.31 -1.89 -0.39
N ARG A 34 7.22 -1.91 -1.19
CA ARG A 34 7.20 -2.33 -2.61
C ARG A 34 6.75 -1.19 -3.53
N GLY A 35 6.18 -1.46 -4.71
CA GLY A 35 5.89 -0.41 -5.69
C GLY A 35 4.82 0.58 -5.21
N LEU A 36 4.91 1.82 -5.72
CA LEU A 36 3.85 2.83 -5.58
C LEU A 36 2.57 2.40 -6.29
N GLY A 37 2.69 1.81 -7.48
CA GLY A 37 1.53 1.36 -8.27
C GLY A 37 0.64 0.33 -7.58
N ASP A 38 1.20 -0.42 -6.62
CA ASP A 38 0.44 -1.40 -5.84
C ASP A 38 -0.54 -0.73 -4.85
N ILE A 39 -0.34 0.55 -4.50
CA ILE A 39 -1.20 1.29 -3.56
C ILE A 39 -2.64 1.34 -4.09
N PRO A 40 -2.91 1.95 -5.27
CA PRO A 40 -4.25 1.92 -5.85
C PRO A 40 -4.62 0.51 -6.36
N LEU A 41 -3.69 -0.21 -6.98
CA LEU A 41 -4.01 -1.45 -7.70
C LEU A 41 -4.12 -2.69 -6.81
N GLY A 42 -3.80 -2.61 -5.52
CA GLY A 42 -3.81 -3.75 -4.62
C GLY A 42 -4.19 -3.35 -3.20
N LEU A 43 -3.50 -2.39 -2.61
CA LEU A 43 -3.68 -2.07 -1.20
C LEU A 43 -5.04 -1.39 -0.93
N TYR A 44 -5.57 -0.62 -1.87
CA TYR A 44 -6.96 -0.17 -1.82
C TYR A 44 -7.94 -1.34 -1.68
N ALA A 45 -7.81 -2.36 -2.54
CA ALA A 45 -8.65 -3.56 -2.49
C ALA A 45 -8.44 -4.37 -1.20
N LEU A 46 -7.22 -4.37 -0.65
CA LEU A 46 -6.90 -4.97 0.63
C LEU A 46 -7.70 -4.32 1.75
N VAL A 47 -7.66 -2.99 1.85
CA VAL A 47 -8.43 -2.21 2.85
C VAL A 47 -9.93 -2.46 2.68
N HIS A 48 -10.44 -2.37 1.45
CA HIS A 48 -11.83 -2.63 1.13
C HIS A 48 -12.26 -4.04 1.59
N ARG A 49 -11.43 -5.06 1.33
CA ARG A 49 -11.74 -6.44 1.73
C ARG A 49 -11.68 -6.64 3.24
N ILE A 50 -10.73 -6.01 3.94
CA ILE A 50 -10.70 -6.03 5.41
C ILE A 50 -12.03 -5.48 5.94
N ARG A 51 -12.45 -4.31 5.46
CA ARG A 51 -13.67 -3.63 5.89
C ARG A 51 -14.95 -4.37 5.51
N SER A 52 -14.96 -5.14 4.41
CA SER A 52 -16.12 -5.96 4.06
C SER A 52 -16.35 -7.12 5.04
N PHE A 53 -15.32 -7.59 5.74
CA PHE A 53 -15.45 -8.60 6.80
C PHE A 53 -15.56 -7.97 8.19
N ILE A 54 -14.89 -6.84 8.42
CA ILE A 54 -14.77 -6.16 9.71
C ILE A 54 -15.02 -4.66 9.47
N PRO A 55 -16.27 -4.19 9.45
CA PRO A 55 -16.62 -2.83 9.02
C PRO A 55 -15.90 -1.70 9.77
N ARG A 56 -15.55 -1.92 11.04
CA ARG A 56 -14.84 -0.95 11.90
C ARG A 56 -13.35 -1.24 12.05
N ALA A 57 -12.75 -1.90 11.06
CA ALA A 57 -11.32 -2.19 11.10
C ALA A 57 -10.49 -0.90 11.01
N SER A 58 -9.55 -0.76 11.95
CA SER A 58 -8.49 0.25 11.89
C SER A 58 -7.33 -0.33 11.10
N VAL A 59 -6.96 0.32 9.99
CA VAL A 59 -5.85 -0.11 9.14
C VAL A 59 -4.74 0.94 9.19
N ILE A 60 -3.56 0.49 9.59
CA ILE A 60 -2.35 1.31 9.65
C ILE A 60 -1.34 0.71 8.68
N PHE A 61 -0.79 1.53 7.79
CA PHE A 61 0.30 1.15 6.91
C PHE A 61 1.63 1.52 7.53
N LEU A 62 2.59 0.59 7.50
CA LEU A 62 3.99 0.86 7.81
C LEU A 62 4.78 0.82 6.51
N THR A 63 5.34 1.96 6.11
CA THR A 63 5.91 2.12 4.77
C THR A 63 7.14 3.03 4.74
N ARG A 64 7.79 3.12 3.59
CA ARG A 64 8.92 4.01 3.36
C ARG A 64 8.45 5.45 3.06
N LYS A 65 9.32 6.42 3.33
CA LYS A 65 9.00 7.86 3.31
C LYS A 65 8.44 8.36 1.99
N ASP A 66 9.03 7.98 0.86
CA ASP A 66 8.59 8.39 -0.48
C ASP A 66 7.22 7.84 -0.88
N LEU A 67 6.69 6.83 -0.17
CA LEU A 67 5.33 6.32 -0.40
C LEU A 67 4.28 6.95 0.50
N ALA A 68 4.67 7.66 1.55
CA ALA A 68 3.77 8.13 2.59
C ALA A 68 2.63 8.99 2.02
N ASP A 69 2.97 9.92 1.12
CA ASP A 69 1.99 10.78 0.44
C ASP A 69 0.99 9.98 -0.38
N ALA A 70 1.44 8.98 -1.15
CA ALA A 70 0.54 8.14 -1.94
C ALA A 70 -0.42 7.32 -1.05
N PHE A 71 0.03 6.88 0.13
CA PHE A 71 -0.85 6.22 1.10
C PHE A 71 -1.84 7.18 1.75
N SER A 72 -1.48 8.45 1.93
CA SER A 72 -2.39 9.47 2.50
C SER A 72 -3.62 9.73 1.63
N MET A 73 -3.56 9.36 0.34
CA MET A 73 -4.70 9.44 -0.58
C MET A 73 -5.73 8.31 -0.35
N LEU A 74 -5.41 7.28 0.43
CA LEU A 74 -6.38 6.25 0.81
C LEU A 74 -7.26 6.74 1.97
N GLU A 75 -8.56 6.47 1.88
CA GLU A 75 -9.50 6.92 2.90
C GLU A 75 -9.43 6.10 4.20
N GLU A 76 -9.46 6.82 5.32
CA GLU A 76 -9.59 6.28 6.68
C GLU A 76 -8.44 5.31 7.08
N VAL A 77 -7.25 5.50 6.53
CA VAL A 77 -6.04 4.75 6.93
C VAL A 77 -5.07 5.68 7.64
N GLN A 78 -4.22 5.10 8.48
CA GLN A 78 -3.08 5.82 9.07
C GLN A 78 -1.79 5.32 8.44
N VAL A 79 -0.75 6.17 8.44
CA VAL A 79 0.55 5.85 7.85
C VAL A 79 1.63 6.10 8.89
N ILE A 80 2.48 5.09 9.10
CA ILE A 80 3.70 5.15 9.87
C ILE A 80 4.86 5.05 8.89
N VAL A 81 5.81 5.97 9.02
CA VAL A 81 6.97 6.05 8.13
C VAL A 81 8.19 5.43 8.79
N GLY A 82 8.80 4.47 8.09
CA GLY A 82 10.18 4.05 8.33
C GLY A 82 11.12 4.99 7.60
N GLU A 83 11.68 5.98 8.31
CA GLU A 83 12.52 7.05 7.73
C GLU A 83 13.69 6.54 6.89
N ASN A 84 14.27 5.40 7.27
CA ASN A 84 15.46 4.82 6.63
C ASN A 84 15.13 3.56 5.81
N TRP A 85 13.87 3.36 5.42
CA TRP A 85 13.47 2.19 4.65
C TRP A 85 13.78 2.38 3.17
N GLU A 86 14.50 1.42 2.61
CA GLU A 86 14.81 1.37 1.18
C GLU A 86 14.11 0.17 0.54
N ARG A 87 13.63 0.37 -0.69
CA ARG A 87 12.98 -0.71 -1.44
C ARG A 87 13.94 -1.88 -1.65
N GLY A 88 13.47 -3.10 -1.39
CA GLY A 88 14.23 -4.33 -1.59
C GLY A 88 15.26 -4.63 -0.48
N LYS A 89 15.43 -3.73 0.49
CA LYS A 89 16.23 -4.01 1.70
C LYS A 89 15.38 -4.67 2.79
N PRO A 90 16.00 -5.43 3.71
CA PRO A 90 15.35 -5.86 4.93
C PRO A 90 14.80 -4.67 5.72
N ILE A 91 13.65 -4.87 6.36
CA ILE A 91 12.95 -3.83 7.12
C ILE A 91 12.87 -4.24 8.60
N ALA A 92 13.21 -3.32 9.49
CA ALA A 92 13.12 -3.53 10.93
C ALA A 92 11.78 -2.99 11.46
N ILE A 93 10.75 -3.84 11.46
CA ILE A 93 9.38 -3.46 11.86
C ILE A 93 9.36 -3.00 13.32
N ASP A 94 9.88 -3.82 14.24
CA ASP A 94 9.82 -3.54 15.69
C ASP A 94 10.57 -2.26 16.07
N GLU A 95 11.75 -2.04 15.48
CA GLU A 95 12.53 -0.81 15.71
C GLU A 95 11.79 0.41 15.18
N THR A 96 11.12 0.29 14.03
CA THR A 96 10.35 1.38 13.46
C THR A 96 9.14 1.69 14.32
N LEU A 97 8.38 0.67 14.77
CA LEU A 97 7.25 0.86 15.68
C LEU A 97 7.71 1.53 16.99
N LYS A 98 8.83 1.10 17.56
CA LYS A 98 9.38 1.67 18.79
C LYS A 98 9.73 3.16 18.64
N LYS A 99 10.24 3.59 17.50
CA LYS A 99 10.54 5.01 17.21
C LYS A 99 9.30 5.90 17.16
N HIS A 100 8.13 5.30 16.94
CA HIS A 100 6.83 5.97 16.95
C HIS A 100 6.06 5.73 18.26
N ASP A 101 6.74 5.26 19.32
CA ASP A 101 6.14 4.91 20.61
C ASP A 101 5.03 3.84 20.52
N LEU A 102 5.17 2.93 19.55
CA LEU A 102 4.24 1.82 19.31
C LEU A 102 4.91 0.46 19.58
N SER A 103 4.06 -0.54 19.85
CA SER A 103 4.47 -1.93 20.04
C SER A 103 3.69 -2.87 19.12
N PRO A 104 4.28 -3.98 18.64
CA PRO A 104 3.56 -4.99 17.85
C PRO A 104 2.27 -5.51 18.50
N ASN A 105 2.23 -5.56 19.84
CA ASN A 105 1.06 -6.05 20.59
C ASN A 105 -0.16 -5.11 20.53
N MET A 106 0.00 -3.89 20.02
CA MET A 106 -1.11 -2.95 19.79
C MET A 106 -1.95 -3.34 18.58
N PHE A 107 -1.46 -4.27 17.76
CA PHE A 107 -2.12 -4.76 16.56
C PHE A 107 -2.65 -6.16 16.78
N ASP A 108 -3.85 -6.42 16.28
CA ASP A 108 -4.44 -7.75 16.33
C ASP A 108 -3.93 -8.64 15.19
N VAL A 109 -3.54 -8.01 14.08
CA VAL A 109 -3.03 -8.65 12.86
C VAL A 109 -1.91 -7.81 12.28
N ILE A 110 -0.77 -8.44 12.00
CA ILE A 110 0.35 -7.84 11.27
C ILE A 110 0.49 -8.57 9.93
N LEU A 111 0.32 -7.84 8.83
CA LEU A 111 0.51 -8.34 7.47
C LEU A 111 1.87 -7.87 6.96
N GLU A 112 2.92 -8.66 7.23
CA GLU A 112 4.29 -8.30 6.85
C GLU A 112 4.55 -8.37 5.34
N LYS A 113 3.94 -9.35 4.68
CA LYS A 113 4.14 -9.64 3.25
C LYS A 113 2.80 -9.92 2.56
N PRO A 114 1.90 -8.93 2.48
CA PRO A 114 0.65 -9.13 1.75
C PRO A 114 0.94 -9.49 0.30
N ASP A 115 0.15 -10.39 -0.29
CA ASP A 115 0.31 -10.81 -1.69
C ASP A 115 -0.90 -10.33 -2.50
N PRO A 116 -0.86 -9.10 -3.06
CA PRO A 116 -1.98 -8.56 -3.81
C PRO A 116 -2.35 -9.43 -5.03
N THR A 117 -1.36 -10.02 -5.69
CA THR A 117 -1.53 -10.82 -6.89
C THR A 117 -2.40 -12.04 -6.63
N ARG A 118 -2.19 -12.72 -5.48
CA ARG A 118 -2.98 -13.89 -5.10
C ARG A 118 -4.22 -13.53 -4.30
N TRP A 119 -4.08 -12.70 -3.27
CA TRP A 119 -5.13 -12.44 -2.28
C TRP A 119 -6.25 -11.57 -2.84
N LEU A 120 -5.93 -10.75 -3.84
CA LEU A 120 -6.79 -9.70 -4.36
C LEU A 120 -7.02 -9.86 -5.85
N LYS A 121 -6.86 -11.06 -6.42
CA LYS A 121 -7.16 -11.28 -7.85
C LYS A 121 -8.62 -10.99 -8.20
N TRP A 122 -9.53 -11.14 -7.23
CA TRP A 122 -10.98 -10.96 -7.39
C TRP A 122 -11.39 -9.52 -7.75
N GLN A 123 -10.58 -8.50 -7.42
CA GLN A 123 -10.92 -7.09 -7.69
C GLN A 123 -10.74 -6.70 -9.17
N LEU A 124 -10.02 -7.51 -9.96
CA LEU A 124 -9.74 -7.17 -11.36
C LEU A 124 -11.05 -7.06 -12.14
N GLY A 125 -11.33 -5.87 -12.69
CA GLY A 125 -12.56 -5.57 -13.42
C GLY A 125 -13.81 -5.40 -12.56
N THR A 126 -13.71 -5.48 -11.23
CA THR A 126 -14.86 -5.42 -10.32
C THR A 126 -14.78 -4.29 -9.29
N LEU A 127 -13.58 -3.87 -8.91
CA LEU A 127 -13.36 -2.77 -7.98
C LEU A 127 -12.54 -1.67 -8.64
N THR A 128 -13.09 -0.46 -8.66
CA THR A 128 -12.36 0.73 -9.09
C THR A 128 -11.80 1.43 -7.85
N PRO A 129 -10.47 1.61 -7.75
CA PRO A 129 -9.86 2.38 -6.68
C PRO A 129 -10.36 3.82 -6.67
N LYS A 130 -10.69 4.33 -5.47
CA LYS A 130 -11.03 5.73 -5.26
C LYS A 130 -9.99 6.33 -4.33
N LEU A 131 -9.20 7.25 -4.86
CA LEU A 131 -8.21 8.00 -4.10
C LEU A 131 -8.72 9.41 -3.85
N ARG A 132 -8.41 9.96 -2.68
CA ARG A 132 -8.69 11.35 -2.35
C ARG A 132 -7.46 12.19 -2.68
N TRP A 133 -7.62 13.09 -3.65
CA TRP A 133 -6.59 14.08 -3.97
C TRP A 133 -6.41 15.06 -2.81
N ASN A 134 -5.18 15.52 -2.61
CA ASN A 134 -4.87 16.61 -1.70
C ASN A 134 -4.71 17.90 -2.50
N GLU A 135 -5.73 18.76 -2.45
CA GLU A 135 -5.75 20.04 -3.18
C GLU A 135 -4.56 20.95 -2.82
N ALA A 136 -3.98 20.81 -1.63
CA ALA A 136 -2.79 21.58 -1.26
C ALA A 136 -1.59 21.26 -2.18
N TRP A 137 -1.54 20.09 -2.81
CA TRP A 137 -0.49 19.73 -3.75
C TRP A 137 -0.57 20.48 -5.07
N ASP A 138 -1.70 21.08 -5.41
CA ASP A 138 -1.82 21.88 -6.62
C ASP A 138 -0.90 23.11 -6.56
N THR A 139 -0.64 23.63 -5.34
CA THR A 139 0.31 24.73 -5.09
C THR A 139 1.77 24.34 -5.30
N LEU A 140 2.09 23.05 -5.42
CA LEU A 140 3.47 22.60 -5.68
C LEU A 140 3.98 23.07 -7.05
N VAL A 141 3.09 23.49 -7.95
CA VAL A 141 3.47 24.07 -9.24
C VAL A 141 4.17 25.43 -9.09
N ASP A 142 3.85 26.18 -8.03
CA ASP A 142 4.28 27.57 -7.86
C ASP A 142 5.80 27.70 -7.73
N ARG A 143 6.48 26.65 -7.24
CA ARG A 143 7.95 26.60 -7.10
C ARG A 143 8.70 26.63 -8.43
N TYR A 144 8.01 26.40 -9.55
CA TYR A 144 8.62 26.29 -10.87
C TYR A 144 8.49 27.59 -11.67
N GLU A 145 7.82 28.62 -11.14
CA GLU A 145 7.68 29.95 -11.75
C GLU A 145 7.23 29.88 -13.24
N LEU A 146 6.29 28.98 -13.53
CA LEU A 146 5.81 28.72 -14.89
C LEU A 146 4.98 29.90 -15.42
N ASP A 147 5.19 30.28 -16.68
CA ASP A 147 4.38 31.29 -17.37
C ASP A 147 2.99 30.71 -17.67
N PRO A 148 1.90 31.27 -17.12
CA PRO A 148 0.55 30.76 -17.34
C PRO A 148 0.08 30.84 -18.81
N LYS A 149 0.81 31.53 -19.70
CA LYS A 149 0.50 31.62 -21.13
C LYS A 149 1.12 30.51 -21.97
N GLU A 150 2.06 29.77 -21.41
CA GLU A 150 2.79 28.71 -22.10
C GLU A 150 2.19 27.33 -21.80
N THR A 151 2.46 26.38 -22.70
CA THR A 151 2.07 24.97 -22.50
C THR A 151 3.27 24.16 -22.04
N TYR A 152 3.13 23.48 -20.90
CA TYR A 152 4.17 22.62 -20.34
C TYR A 152 3.78 21.15 -20.45
N ILE A 153 4.75 20.31 -20.81
CA ILE A 153 4.61 18.86 -20.84
C ILE A 153 5.56 18.29 -19.79
N GLY A 154 5.00 17.71 -18.73
CA GLY A 154 5.77 16.94 -17.76
C GLY A 154 6.15 15.59 -18.35
N CYS A 155 7.45 15.32 -18.49
CA CYS A 155 7.96 14.02 -18.91
C CYS A 155 8.70 13.34 -17.76
N HIS A 156 8.36 12.08 -17.50
CA HIS A 156 9.08 11.24 -16.55
C HIS A 156 10.24 10.57 -17.28
N VAL A 157 11.38 11.27 -17.36
CA VAL A 157 12.52 10.87 -18.21
C VAL A 157 13.34 9.67 -17.69
N GLN A 158 13.13 9.26 -16.43
CA GLN A 158 13.87 8.16 -15.83
C GLN A 158 13.00 7.44 -14.80
N SER A 159 12.50 6.25 -15.15
CA SER A 159 11.90 5.35 -14.19
C SER A 159 12.96 4.33 -13.74
N GLU A 160 13.56 4.51 -12.56
CA GLU A 160 14.58 3.63 -11.95
C GLU A 160 13.99 2.28 -11.51
N THR A 161 13.34 1.60 -12.45
CA THR A 161 12.59 0.39 -12.24
C THR A 161 13.30 -0.83 -12.83
N ALA A 162 14.32 -0.59 -13.67
CA ALA A 162 15.06 -1.63 -14.39
C ALA A 162 15.70 -2.68 -13.47
N GLU A 163 16.38 -2.23 -12.41
CA GLU A 163 17.03 -3.12 -11.43
C GLU A 163 16.02 -3.95 -10.63
N LEU A 164 14.77 -3.48 -10.53
CA LEU A 164 13.74 -4.07 -9.66
C LEU A 164 12.77 -4.98 -10.41
N TYR A 165 12.57 -4.78 -11.70
CA TYR A 165 11.68 -5.60 -12.54
C TYR A 165 12.42 -6.44 -13.58
N GLY A 166 13.74 -6.26 -13.73
CA GLY A 166 14.56 -7.01 -14.69
C GLY A 166 14.37 -6.57 -16.15
N TYR A 167 13.72 -5.42 -16.39
CA TYR A 167 13.59 -4.81 -17.71
C TYR A 167 13.48 -3.29 -17.59
N LYS A 168 14.06 -2.57 -18.55
CA LYS A 168 14.08 -1.11 -18.57
C LYS A 168 12.73 -0.56 -19.04
N LYS A 169 12.12 0.32 -18.24
CA LYS A 169 10.94 1.10 -18.62
C LYS A 169 11.37 2.50 -19.06
N ASP A 170 12.09 2.55 -20.17
CA ASP A 170 12.31 3.80 -20.89
C ASP A 170 11.18 3.88 -21.91
N TRP A 171 10.25 4.81 -21.73
CA TRP A 171 9.23 5.17 -22.71
C TRP A 171 9.14 6.68 -22.79
#